data_AF-A2EX98-F1
#
_entry.id   AF-A2EX98-F1
#
_cell.length_a   1.000
_cell.length_b   1.000
_cell.length_c   1.000
_cell.angle_alpha   90.00
_cell.angle_beta   90.00
_cell.angle_gamma   90.00
#
_symmetry.space_group_name_H-M   'P 1'
#
loop_
_entity.id
_entity.type
_entity.pdbx_description
1 polymer ?
#
loop_
_entity_poly.entity_id
_entity_poly.type
_entity_poly.pdbx_seq_one_letter_code
_entity_poly.pdbx_strand_id
1 'polypeptide(L)'
;MKGGCGGGGNGGICAYGDSDSGSGGGGATSVFLEKSDIESRILVSAGGGGSYRGYSGGYAGGLIGGDGKGPVYTAIGATQTDGFEKGIGQNGGSKYYYADGGAEGNCGSGGGYWGGTAIQNQGRDSDAPGSGGSSYISGHPGCRNYSGYIFKKPIMLGGNETIALPNCTKSVGNLGNGHFRIKYYGPTFDIVPSIKFRVRKR
;
A
#
# COMPACT_ATOMS: atom_id res chain seq x y z
N MET A 1 7.36 3.80 -13.90
CA MET A 1 6.01 3.26 -14.22
C MET A 1 4.94 3.96 -13.38
N LYS A 2 3.64 3.88 -13.74
CA LYS A 2 2.56 4.50 -12.95
C LYS A 2 2.26 3.69 -11.68
N GLY A 3 1.99 4.39 -10.58
CA GLY A 3 1.51 3.79 -9.33
C GLY A 3 0.04 3.36 -9.43
N GLY A 4 -0.35 2.46 -8.54
CA GLY A 4 -1.70 1.92 -8.47
C GLY A 4 -2.74 2.95 -8.00
N CYS A 5 -3.98 2.79 -8.46
CA CYS A 5 -5.11 3.63 -8.05
C CYS A 5 -5.33 3.58 -6.53
N GLY A 6 -5.58 4.74 -5.92
CA GLY A 6 -5.69 4.85 -4.46
C GLY A 6 -4.39 5.28 -3.78
N GLY A 7 -3.54 6.05 -4.49
CA GLY A 7 -2.39 6.72 -3.90
C GLY A 7 -1.08 5.95 -3.96
N GLY A 8 -0.92 4.96 -4.84
CA GLY A 8 0.39 4.35 -5.06
C GLY A 8 1.36 5.32 -5.74
N GLY A 9 2.62 5.33 -5.31
CA GLY A 9 3.68 6.14 -5.90
C GLY A 9 4.09 5.64 -7.28
N ASN A 10 4.41 6.55 -8.19
CA ASN A 10 5.01 6.22 -9.47
C ASN A 10 6.47 5.79 -9.28
N GLY A 11 6.95 4.86 -10.09
CA GLY A 11 8.39 4.58 -10.15
C GLY A 11 9.14 5.64 -10.96
N GLY A 12 10.38 5.90 -10.56
CA GLY A 12 11.29 6.86 -11.17
C GLY A 12 11.72 6.46 -12.57
N ILE A 13 12.28 7.44 -13.29
CA ILE A 13 12.81 7.27 -14.64
C ILE A 13 14.28 6.87 -14.54
N CYS A 14 14.73 5.93 -15.37
CA CYS A 14 16.13 5.56 -15.49
C CYS A 14 17.00 6.67 -16.09
N ALA A 15 18.31 6.60 -15.86
CA ALA A 15 19.25 7.58 -16.41
C ALA A 15 19.48 7.42 -17.93
N TYR A 16 19.37 6.19 -18.45
CA TYR A 16 19.63 5.84 -19.84
C TYR A 16 18.53 4.93 -20.39
N GLY A 17 18.23 5.05 -21.69
CA GLY A 17 17.09 4.38 -22.33
C GLY A 17 17.17 2.85 -22.42
N ASP A 18 18.34 2.27 -22.14
CA ASP A 18 18.58 0.83 -22.03
C ASP A 18 18.42 0.29 -20.61
N SER A 19 18.32 1.17 -19.61
CA SER A 19 18.14 0.84 -18.20
C SER A 19 16.66 0.80 -17.84
N ASP A 20 16.31 -0.01 -16.84
CA ASP A 20 14.93 -0.20 -16.42
C ASP A 20 14.44 0.99 -15.57
N SER A 21 13.23 1.48 -15.84
CA SER A 21 12.56 2.43 -14.95
C SER A 21 11.91 1.70 -13.77
N GLY A 22 11.78 2.41 -12.65
CA GLY A 22 11.20 1.84 -11.44
C GLY A 22 9.74 1.42 -11.62
N SER A 23 9.36 0.34 -10.95
CA SER A 23 7.96 -0.08 -10.82
C SER A 23 7.17 0.91 -9.99
N GLY A 24 5.87 1.03 -10.26
CA GLY A 24 4.96 1.77 -9.38
C GLY A 24 4.63 0.98 -8.12
N GLY A 25 4.33 1.67 -7.03
CA GLY A 25 3.76 1.07 -5.83
C GLY A 25 2.27 0.80 -5.98
N GLY A 26 1.75 -0.18 -5.24
CA GLY A 26 0.32 -0.49 -5.18
C GLY A 26 -0.47 0.62 -4.51
N GLY A 27 -1.69 0.87 -4.98
CA GLY A 27 -2.59 1.84 -4.34
C GLY A 27 -3.48 1.20 -3.28
N ALA A 28 -4.05 2.02 -2.40
CA ALA A 28 -4.91 1.57 -1.33
C ALA A 28 -6.38 1.47 -1.73
N THR A 29 -7.08 0.48 -1.18
CA THR A 29 -8.55 0.43 -1.21
C THR A 29 -9.09 0.98 0.11
N SER A 30 -9.91 2.03 0.04
CA SER A 30 -10.41 2.74 1.23
C SER A 30 -11.94 2.84 1.23
N VAL A 31 -12.53 2.73 2.42
CA VAL A 31 -13.96 3.00 2.69
C VAL A 31 -14.04 4.25 3.56
N PHE A 32 -14.91 5.16 3.16
CA PHE A 32 -15.10 6.47 3.76
C PHE A 32 -16.53 6.62 4.28
N LEU A 33 -16.71 7.37 5.37
CA LEU A 33 -18.02 7.88 5.76
C LEU A 33 -18.38 9.09 4.90
N GLU A 34 -17.42 10.01 4.74
CA GLU A 34 -17.60 11.24 3.99
C GLU A 34 -16.78 11.21 2.71
N LYS A 35 -17.42 11.55 1.61
CA LYS A 35 -16.78 11.49 0.31
C LYS A 35 -15.60 12.46 0.27
N SER A 36 -14.43 11.95 -0.12
CA SER A 36 -13.21 12.74 -0.33
C SER A 36 -12.57 13.35 0.91
N ASP A 37 -13.08 13.06 2.11
CA ASP A 37 -12.41 13.39 3.36
C ASP A 37 -11.52 12.22 3.81
N ILE A 38 -10.21 12.41 3.77
CA ILE A 38 -9.22 11.39 4.12
C ILE A 38 -9.27 10.97 5.58
N GLU A 39 -9.78 11.84 6.47
CA GLU A 39 -9.94 11.55 7.90
C GLU A 39 -11.19 10.71 8.18
N SER A 40 -12.19 10.76 7.29
CA SER A 40 -13.42 9.99 7.42
C SER A 40 -13.27 8.50 7.05
N ARG A 41 -12.06 8.03 6.74
CA ARG A 41 -11.81 6.62 6.42
C ARG A 41 -12.12 5.74 7.62
N ILE A 42 -12.83 4.65 7.39
CA ILE A 42 -13.18 3.64 8.40
C ILE A 42 -12.48 2.30 8.14
N LEU A 43 -12.07 2.04 6.89
CA LEU A 43 -11.31 0.88 6.47
C LEU A 43 -10.32 1.29 5.38
N VAL A 44 -9.08 0.85 5.49
CA VAL A 44 -8.03 1.03 4.49
C VAL A 44 -7.24 -0.27 4.38
N SER A 45 -7.29 -0.88 3.20
CA SER A 45 -6.36 -1.93 2.79
C SER A 45 -5.25 -1.27 1.99
N ALA A 46 -4.07 -1.14 2.58
CA ALA A 46 -2.93 -0.50 1.95
C ALA A 46 -2.34 -1.34 0.79
N GLY A 47 -1.61 -0.66 -0.10
CA GLY A 47 -0.87 -1.26 -1.20
C GLY A 47 0.60 -1.46 -0.83
N GLY A 48 1.24 -2.50 -1.40
CA GLY A 48 2.68 -2.75 -1.26
C GLY A 48 3.54 -1.82 -2.11
N GLY A 49 4.85 -1.79 -1.85
CA GLY A 49 5.81 -1.05 -2.67
C GLY A 49 6.10 -1.71 -4.01
N GLY A 50 6.62 -0.94 -4.96
CA GLY A 50 7.11 -1.45 -6.23
C GLY A 50 8.41 -2.25 -6.05
N SER A 51 8.59 -3.28 -6.85
CA SER A 51 9.79 -4.12 -6.90
C SER A 51 10.69 -3.75 -8.07
N TYR A 52 11.99 -4.03 -7.95
CA TYR A 52 12.94 -3.99 -9.05
C TYR A 52 13.83 -5.25 -9.02
N ARG A 53 14.64 -5.48 -10.05
CA ARG A 53 15.39 -6.71 -10.32
C ARG A 53 15.85 -7.51 -9.09
N GLY A 54 15.14 -8.59 -8.77
CA GLY A 54 15.52 -9.51 -7.69
C GLY A 54 15.21 -9.03 -6.26
N TYR A 55 14.71 -7.81 -6.09
CA TYR A 55 14.33 -7.24 -4.80
C TYR A 55 12.82 -6.94 -4.74
N SER A 56 12.18 -7.55 -3.75
CA SER A 56 10.75 -7.37 -3.51
C SER A 56 10.46 -5.99 -2.89
N GLY A 57 9.37 -5.38 -3.34
CA GLY A 57 8.77 -4.24 -2.64
C GLY A 57 8.30 -4.62 -1.25
N GLY A 58 8.21 -3.62 -0.37
CA GLY A 58 7.66 -3.80 0.96
C GLY A 58 6.20 -4.25 0.93
N TYR A 59 5.84 -5.24 1.74
CA TYR A 59 4.44 -5.68 1.86
C TYR A 59 3.57 -4.62 2.53
N ALA A 60 2.25 -4.73 2.43
CA ALA A 60 1.30 -3.84 3.11
C ALA A 60 0.23 -4.66 3.81
N GLY A 61 -0.87 -4.07 4.29
CA GLY A 61 -2.00 -4.84 4.84
C GLY A 61 -2.09 -4.81 6.37
N GLY A 62 -0.97 -4.65 7.07
CA GLY A 62 -0.89 -4.58 8.53
C GLY A 62 -0.81 -3.14 9.07
N LEU A 63 -0.67 -3.01 10.39
CA LEU A 63 -0.49 -1.72 11.07
C LEU A 63 0.77 -0.97 10.61
N ILE A 64 1.76 -1.74 10.16
CA ILE A 64 3.06 -1.28 9.68
C ILE A 64 3.28 -1.93 8.31
N GLY A 65 3.62 -1.11 7.31
CA GLY A 65 4.07 -1.58 6.00
C GLY A 65 5.46 -2.20 6.10
N GLY A 66 5.78 -3.16 5.25
CA GLY A 66 7.12 -3.71 5.11
C GLY A 66 8.07 -2.72 4.45
N ASP A 67 9.35 -2.83 4.79
CA ASP A 67 10.41 -2.04 4.18
C ASP A 67 10.72 -2.52 2.75
N GLY A 68 11.11 -1.58 1.88
CA GLY A 68 11.73 -1.88 0.59
C GLY A 68 13.24 -1.85 0.72
N LYS A 69 13.88 -3.03 0.78
CA LYS A 69 15.32 -3.16 1.00
C LYS A 69 16.07 -3.30 -0.32
N GLY A 70 16.83 -2.28 -0.70
CA GLY A 70 17.85 -2.38 -1.75
C GLY A 70 19.22 -2.78 -1.16
N PRO A 71 20.27 -2.83 -2.00
CA PRO A 71 21.62 -3.21 -1.59
C PRO A 71 22.21 -2.29 -0.51
N VAL A 72 22.01 -0.98 -0.66
CA VAL A 72 22.58 0.03 0.25
C VAL A 72 21.49 0.79 1.01
N TYR A 73 20.38 1.11 0.34
CA TYR A 73 19.33 1.94 0.91
C TYR A 73 18.07 1.15 1.23
N THR A 74 17.40 1.53 2.30
CA THR A 74 16.12 0.94 2.73
C THR A 74 15.04 2.00 2.76
N ALA A 75 14.01 1.80 1.94
CA ALA A 75 12.76 2.54 2.02
C ALA A 75 11.95 2.03 3.23
N ILE A 76 11.57 2.92 4.13
CA ILE A 76 10.91 2.56 5.39
C ILE A 76 9.40 2.45 5.19
N GLY A 77 8.82 1.34 5.67
CA GLY A 77 7.38 1.11 5.65
C GLY A 77 6.60 2.09 6.51
N ALA A 78 5.40 2.47 6.06
CA ALA A 78 4.57 3.40 6.80
C ALA A 78 3.98 2.78 8.07
N THR A 79 3.67 3.61 9.06
CA THR A 79 3.01 3.23 10.31
C THR A 79 1.66 3.94 10.45
N GLN A 80 0.96 3.75 11.57
CA GLN A 80 -0.29 4.46 11.84
C GLN A 80 -0.12 5.98 12.00
N THR A 81 1.11 6.49 12.16
CA THR A 81 1.36 7.91 12.43
C THR A 81 2.47 8.53 11.60
N ASP A 82 3.10 7.74 10.73
CA ASP A 82 4.28 8.17 10.01
C ASP A 82 4.40 7.46 8.66
N GLY A 83 5.07 8.12 7.73
CA GLY A 83 5.19 7.70 6.33
C GLY A 83 5.47 8.91 5.44
N PHE A 84 5.31 8.75 4.13
CA PHE A 84 5.49 9.86 3.20
C PHE A 84 4.37 10.90 3.34
N GLU A 85 3.14 10.47 3.11
CA GLU A 85 1.96 11.32 3.21
C GLU A 85 0.74 10.46 3.57
N LYS A 86 -0.24 11.07 4.22
CA LYS A 86 -1.50 10.40 4.52
C LYS A 86 -2.21 10.04 3.22
N GLY A 87 -2.53 8.75 3.03
CA GLY A 87 -3.18 8.29 1.80
C GLY A 87 -2.27 7.99 0.61
N ILE A 88 -1.07 8.55 0.55
CA ILE A 88 -0.27 8.61 -0.68
C ILE A 88 1.14 8.09 -0.41
N GLY A 89 1.57 7.12 -1.23
CA GLY A 89 2.93 6.59 -1.25
C GLY A 89 3.86 7.45 -2.09
N GLN A 90 5.12 7.52 -1.67
CA GLN A 90 6.13 8.34 -2.33
C GLN A 90 6.46 7.84 -3.74
N ASN A 91 6.66 8.75 -4.68
CA ASN A 91 7.23 8.41 -5.98
C ASN A 91 8.70 8.00 -5.84
N GLY A 92 9.15 7.01 -6.60
CA GLY A 92 10.55 6.63 -6.65
C GLY A 92 11.40 7.71 -7.33
N GLY A 93 12.64 7.89 -6.86
CA GLY A 93 13.59 8.82 -7.45
C GLY A 93 14.01 8.41 -8.86
N SER A 94 13.98 9.38 -9.78
CA SER A 94 14.59 9.22 -11.11
C SER A 94 16.10 9.31 -11.03
N LYS A 95 16.81 8.64 -11.94
CA LYS A 95 18.27 8.70 -12.04
C LYS A 95 18.70 9.63 -13.16
N TYR A 96 19.86 10.26 -13.00
CA TYR A 96 20.36 11.26 -13.95
C TYR A 96 21.74 10.93 -14.55
N TYR A 97 22.43 9.94 -14.01
CA TYR A 97 23.75 9.50 -14.49
C TYR A 97 23.94 8.01 -14.27
N TYR A 98 24.88 7.42 -15.00
CA TYR A 98 25.15 5.99 -14.96
C TYR A 98 25.99 5.66 -13.74
N ALA A 99 25.59 4.62 -13.02
CA ALA A 99 26.40 3.97 -12.01
C ALA A 99 25.97 2.50 -11.91
N ASP A 100 26.92 1.62 -11.57
CA ASP A 100 26.61 0.21 -11.33
C ASP A 100 25.57 0.07 -10.23
N GLY A 101 24.45 -0.59 -10.52
CA GLY A 101 23.31 -0.70 -9.60
C GLY A 101 22.71 0.64 -9.19
N GLY A 102 22.85 1.68 -10.02
CA GLY A 102 22.43 3.05 -9.73
C GLY A 102 21.83 3.81 -10.90
N ALA A 103 21.64 3.13 -12.04
CA ALA A 103 21.12 3.74 -13.27
C ALA A 103 19.61 3.50 -13.46
N GLU A 104 19.02 2.53 -12.73
CA GLU A 104 17.61 2.19 -12.82
C GLU A 104 16.77 3.17 -11.99
N GLY A 105 15.57 3.50 -12.48
CA GLY A 105 14.67 4.34 -11.69
C GLY A 105 14.27 3.64 -10.39
N ASN A 106 14.27 4.34 -9.26
CA ASN A 106 13.81 3.75 -8.01
C ASN A 106 12.31 3.47 -8.06
N CYS A 107 11.85 2.46 -7.31
CA CYS A 107 10.45 2.11 -7.29
C CYS A 107 9.61 3.07 -6.45
N GLY A 108 8.34 3.25 -6.84
CA GLY A 108 7.36 3.97 -6.06
C GLY A 108 6.80 3.11 -4.92
N SER A 109 6.27 3.77 -3.91
CA SER A 109 5.84 3.12 -2.67
C SER A 109 4.34 2.99 -2.56
N GLY A 110 3.91 2.11 -1.66
CA GLY A 110 2.51 1.76 -1.48
C GLY A 110 1.69 2.88 -0.86
N GLY A 111 0.47 3.10 -1.37
CA GLY A 111 -0.52 3.96 -0.71
C GLY A 111 -1.12 3.26 0.54
N GLY A 112 -1.72 4.02 1.45
CA GLY A 112 -2.26 3.44 2.69
C GLY A 112 -3.03 4.42 3.56
N TYR A 113 -3.25 4.08 4.82
CA TYR A 113 -3.65 5.06 5.84
C TYR A 113 -2.58 6.15 5.91
N TRP A 114 -1.33 5.74 6.08
CA TRP A 114 -0.13 6.44 5.61
C TRP A 114 0.50 5.67 4.46
N GLY A 115 1.00 6.38 3.45
CA GLY A 115 1.74 5.77 2.36
C GLY A 115 3.23 5.61 2.67
N GLY A 116 3.84 4.59 2.08
CA GLY A 116 5.25 4.26 2.27
C GLY A 116 6.21 5.29 1.66
N THR A 117 7.46 5.27 2.11
CA THR A 117 8.56 6.10 1.60
C THR A 117 9.30 5.39 0.47
N ALA A 118 10.00 6.14 -0.38
CA ALA A 118 10.77 5.63 -1.51
C ALA A 118 12.17 6.28 -1.56
N ILE A 119 13.17 5.54 -2.04
CA ILE A 119 14.54 6.05 -2.14
C ILE A 119 14.66 7.11 -3.24
N GLN A 120 15.37 8.20 -2.94
CA GLN A 120 15.64 9.30 -3.87
C GLN A 120 17.13 9.43 -4.26
N ASN A 121 17.98 8.64 -3.59
CA ASN A 121 19.42 8.67 -3.74
C ASN A 121 19.86 8.31 -5.16
N GLN A 122 21.03 8.86 -5.55
CA GLN A 122 21.72 8.61 -6.81
C GLN A 122 23.01 7.82 -6.55
N GLY A 123 23.67 7.39 -7.63
CA GLY A 123 25.00 6.79 -7.56
C GLY A 123 24.98 5.27 -7.39
N ARG A 124 26.16 4.69 -7.17
CA ARG A 124 26.36 3.25 -7.15
C ARG A 124 25.45 2.55 -6.13
N ASP A 125 24.87 1.42 -6.52
CA ASP A 125 24.03 0.55 -5.69
C ASP A 125 22.83 1.30 -5.04
N SER A 126 22.36 2.38 -5.69
CA SER A 126 21.26 3.22 -5.24
C SER A 126 19.90 2.81 -5.78
N ASP A 127 19.84 1.84 -6.68
CA ASP A 127 18.60 1.23 -7.17
C ASP A 127 17.91 0.55 -5.98
N ALA A 128 16.62 0.82 -5.77
CA ALA A 128 15.92 0.33 -4.59
C ALA A 128 14.40 0.14 -4.82
N PRO A 129 13.78 -0.78 -4.05
CA PRO A 129 12.34 -0.99 -4.10
C PRO A 129 11.61 0.08 -3.27
N GLY A 130 10.30 0.18 -3.45
CA GLY A 130 9.44 0.98 -2.61
C GLY A 130 9.04 0.22 -1.35
N SER A 131 8.67 0.95 -0.29
CA SER A 131 8.08 0.35 0.91
C SER A 131 6.55 0.27 0.82
N GLY A 132 5.94 -0.49 1.72
CA GLY A 132 4.49 -0.61 1.80
C GLY A 132 3.82 0.49 2.63
N GLY A 133 2.55 0.76 2.32
CA GLY A 133 1.69 1.59 3.16
C GLY A 133 1.13 0.85 4.37
N SER A 134 0.63 1.58 5.36
CA SER A 134 -0.03 1.03 6.55
C SER A 134 -1.54 0.86 6.31
N SER A 135 -2.15 -0.24 6.73
CA SER A 135 -3.62 -0.39 6.72
C SER A 135 -4.28 0.32 7.89
N TYR A 136 -5.60 0.40 7.88
CA TYR A 136 -6.39 0.94 8.99
C TYR A 136 -7.77 0.28 9.05
N ILE A 137 -8.22 -0.04 10.26
CA ILE A 137 -9.61 -0.46 10.52
C ILE A 137 -10.06 0.26 11.78
N SER A 138 -11.14 1.05 11.68
CA SER A 138 -11.67 1.76 12.84
C SER A 138 -12.07 0.76 13.93
N GLY A 139 -11.50 0.90 15.13
CA GLY A 139 -11.71 -0.03 16.24
C GLY A 139 -10.72 -1.20 16.32
N HIS A 140 -9.77 -1.32 15.39
CA HIS A 140 -8.72 -2.33 15.49
C HIS A 140 -7.66 -1.93 16.52
N PRO A 141 -7.26 -2.83 17.44
CA PRO A 141 -6.17 -2.56 18.36
C PRO A 141 -4.90 -2.09 17.63
N GLY A 142 -4.35 -0.95 18.05
CA GLY A 142 -3.17 -0.35 17.42
C GLY A 142 -3.44 0.67 16.33
N CYS A 143 -4.65 0.70 15.72
CA CYS A 143 -5.06 1.82 14.87
C CYS A 143 -5.33 3.07 15.73
N ARG A 144 -4.83 4.23 15.30
CA ARG A 144 -5.05 5.50 16.00
C ARG A 144 -6.21 6.27 15.34
N ASN A 145 -6.98 6.99 16.16
CA ASN A 145 -8.19 7.73 15.83
C ASN A 145 -9.35 6.84 15.36
N TYR A 146 -10.58 7.22 15.75
CA TYR A 146 -11.80 6.48 15.39
C TYR A 146 -12.79 7.47 14.77
N SER A 147 -13.16 7.21 13.52
CA SER A 147 -14.15 8.00 12.79
C SER A 147 -15.54 7.42 13.02
N GLY A 148 -16.16 7.76 14.16
CA GLY A 148 -17.60 7.53 14.46
C GLY A 148 -18.07 6.08 14.63
N TYR A 149 -17.76 5.20 13.68
CA TYR A 149 -18.08 3.77 13.68
C TYR A 149 -16.87 2.95 14.08
N ILE A 150 -17.11 1.93 14.90
CA ILE A 150 -16.08 1.01 15.41
C ILE A 150 -16.48 -0.40 15.00
N PHE A 151 -15.58 -1.11 14.32
CA PHE A 151 -15.76 -2.52 14.04
C PHE A 151 -15.49 -3.33 15.31
N LYS A 152 -16.36 -4.30 15.63
CA LYS A 152 -16.15 -5.20 16.77
C LYS A 152 -15.33 -6.41 16.30
N LYS A 153 -14.26 -6.72 17.04
CA LYS A 153 -13.33 -7.84 16.78
C LYS A 153 -12.79 -7.85 15.33
N PRO A 154 -12.25 -6.71 14.83
CA PRO A 154 -11.65 -6.69 13.51
C PRO A 154 -10.37 -7.53 13.49
N ILE A 155 -10.06 -8.10 12.33
CA ILE A 155 -8.81 -8.80 12.06
C ILE A 155 -8.11 -8.05 10.94
N MET A 156 -6.87 -7.64 11.18
CA MET A 156 -5.98 -7.04 10.18
C MET A 156 -4.80 -7.98 9.98
N LEU A 157 -4.52 -8.34 8.73
CA LEU A 157 -3.41 -9.21 8.36
C LEU A 157 -2.54 -8.51 7.32
N GLY A 158 -1.24 -8.47 7.58
CA GLY A 158 -0.22 -8.04 6.65
C GLY A 158 -0.05 -8.98 5.46
N GLY A 159 0.54 -8.46 4.39
CA GLY A 159 0.86 -9.18 3.17
C GLY A 159 2.01 -10.16 3.34
N ASN A 160 2.67 -10.14 4.50
CA ASN A 160 3.61 -11.16 4.98
C ASN A 160 2.95 -12.22 5.86
N GLU A 161 1.65 -12.09 6.14
CA GLU A 161 0.89 -13.02 6.95
C GLU A 161 0.01 -13.94 6.09
N THR A 162 -0.40 -15.06 6.67
CA THR A 162 -1.27 -16.04 6.00
C THR A 162 -2.73 -15.62 6.11
N ILE A 163 -3.37 -15.44 4.96
CA ILE A 163 -4.77 -15.03 4.81
C ILE A 163 -5.59 -16.23 4.35
N ALA A 164 -6.71 -16.49 5.04
CA ALA A 164 -7.68 -17.48 4.59
C ALA A 164 -8.47 -16.92 3.40
N LEU A 165 -8.51 -17.68 2.30
CA LEU A 165 -9.22 -17.32 1.08
C LEU A 165 -10.66 -17.86 1.10
N PRO A 166 -11.59 -17.26 0.32
CA PRO A 166 -13.00 -17.67 0.32
C PRO A 166 -13.27 -19.12 -0.12
N ASN A 167 -12.32 -19.77 -0.80
CA ASN A 167 -12.36 -21.17 -1.23
C ASN A 167 -11.72 -22.12 -0.19
N CYS A 168 -11.56 -21.68 1.06
CA CYS A 168 -10.93 -22.41 2.16
C CYS A 168 -9.43 -22.72 1.95
N THR A 169 -8.77 -22.15 0.94
CA THR A 169 -7.31 -22.20 0.82
C THR A 169 -6.67 -21.06 1.59
N LYS A 170 -5.33 -21.00 1.58
CA LYS A 170 -4.54 -19.96 2.22
C LYS A 170 -3.65 -19.26 1.19
N SER A 171 -3.37 -17.99 1.41
CA SER A 171 -2.40 -17.21 0.63
C SER A 171 -1.52 -16.38 1.58
N VAL A 172 -0.29 -16.10 1.19
CA VAL A 172 0.54 -15.10 1.87
C VAL A 172 0.39 -13.79 1.11
N GLY A 173 -0.32 -12.84 1.71
CA GLY A 173 -0.75 -11.63 1.01
C GLY A 173 -1.60 -11.89 -0.23
N ASN A 174 -1.79 -10.85 -1.04
CA ASN A 174 -2.48 -10.93 -2.33
C ASN A 174 -1.70 -10.12 -3.37
N LEU A 175 -1.44 -10.72 -4.54
CA LEU A 175 -0.86 -10.03 -5.69
C LEU A 175 -1.95 -9.45 -6.58
N GLY A 176 -1.61 -8.38 -7.31
CA GLY A 176 -2.49 -7.78 -8.31
C GLY A 176 -3.50 -6.78 -7.73
N ASN A 177 -4.64 -6.66 -8.40
CA ASN A 177 -5.63 -5.64 -8.08
C ASN A 177 -6.42 -6.01 -6.82
N GLY A 178 -6.44 -5.10 -5.84
CA GLY A 178 -7.28 -5.25 -4.65
C GLY A 178 -8.77 -5.35 -5.00
N HIS A 179 -9.50 -6.18 -4.26
CA HIS A 179 -10.96 -6.24 -4.35
C HIS A 179 -11.55 -6.12 -2.95
N PHE A 180 -12.70 -5.47 -2.85
CA PHE A 180 -13.45 -5.33 -1.62
C PHE A 180 -14.74 -6.15 -1.71
N ARG A 181 -14.99 -7.00 -0.72
CA ARG A 181 -16.16 -7.88 -0.67
C ARG A 181 -16.90 -7.68 0.66
N ILE A 182 -18.20 -7.41 0.55
CA ILE A 182 -19.12 -7.43 1.70
C ILE A 182 -19.96 -8.70 1.57
N LYS A 183 -20.07 -9.46 2.66
CA LYS A 183 -20.95 -10.62 2.74
C LYS A 183 -21.76 -10.54 4.03
N TYR A 184 -23.08 -10.68 3.91
CA TYR A 184 -23.99 -10.80 5.04
C TYR A 184 -24.01 -12.26 5.53
N TYR A 185 -23.94 -12.45 6.85
CA TYR A 185 -23.92 -13.77 7.49
C TYR A 185 -25.05 -13.96 8.53
N GLY A 186 -26.04 -13.06 8.58
CA GLY A 186 -27.15 -13.15 9.53
C GLY A 186 -28.33 -14.01 9.04
N PRO A 187 -29.28 -14.38 9.92
CA PRO A 187 -30.54 -14.99 9.51
C PRO A 187 -31.35 -14.03 8.63
N THR A 188 -32.19 -14.59 7.75
CA THR A 188 -32.85 -13.90 6.63
C THR A 188 -33.97 -12.94 7.03
N PHE A 189 -34.27 -12.75 8.32
CA PHE A 189 -35.39 -11.95 8.77
C PHE A 189 -34.96 -11.02 9.91
N ASP A 190 -34.75 -9.76 9.56
CA ASP A 190 -35.28 -8.55 10.20
C ASP A 190 -34.56 -7.34 9.61
N ILE A 191 -35.28 -6.22 9.54
CA ILE A 191 -34.92 -4.99 8.81
C ILE A 191 -33.43 -4.65 8.99
N VAL A 192 -32.64 -4.92 7.95
CA VAL A 192 -31.21 -4.62 7.94
C VAL A 192 -31.07 -3.11 7.78
N PRO A 193 -30.35 -2.39 8.67
CA PRO A 193 -29.90 -1.04 8.36
C PRO A 193 -29.10 -1.10 7.06
N SER A 194 -29.66 -0.55 5.98
CA SER A 194 -29.02 -0.63 4.67
C SER A 194 -27.83 0.32 4.65
N ILE A 195 -26.61 -0.22 4.70
CA ILE A 195 -25.40 0.54 4.40
C ILE A 195 -25.24 0.55 2.88
N LYS A 196 -25.51 1.70 2.25
CA LYS A 196 -25.35 1.89 0.81
C LYS A 196 -23.90 2.28 0.52
N PHE A 197 -23.12 1.36 -0.02
CA PHE A 197 -21.78 1.68 -0.52
C PHE A 197 -21.86 2.16 -1.98
N ARG A 198 -21.24 3.30 -2.28
CA ARG A 198 -21.05 3.76 -3.66
C ARG A 198 -19.64 3.42 -4.12
N VAL A 199 -19.49 2.33 -4.86
CA VAL A 199 -18.21 1.96 -5.49
C VAL A 199 -18.03 2.79 -6.77
N ARG A 200 -16.92 3.53 -6.89
CA ARG A 200 -16.53 4.20 -8.14
C ARG A 200 -15.17 3.66 -8.59
N LYS A 201 -15.09 3.20 -9.84
CA LYS A 201 -13.80 3.10 -10.55
C LYS A 201 -13.27 4.52 -10.74
N ARG A 202 -12.04 4.77 -10.29
CA ARG A 202 -11.22 5.90 -10.77
C ARG A 202 -10.26 5.34 -11.79
#